data_AF-A0A0F4TXT4-F1
#
_entry.id   AF-A0A0F4TXT4-F1
#
_cell.length_a   1.000
_cell.length_b   1.000
_cell.length_c   1.000
_cell.angle_alpha   90.00
_cell.angle_beta   90.00
_cell.angle_gamma   90.00
#
_symmetry.space_group_name_H-M   'P 1'
#
loop_
_entity.id
_entity.type
_entity.pdbx_description
1 polymer ?
#
loop_
_entity_poly.entity_id
_entity_poly.type
_entity_poly.pdbx_seq_one_letter_code
_entity_poly.pdbx_strand_id
1 'polypeptide(L)' 'MSPNRSAEQTYRQWSTPILLELKEREHQMAPSDRQALENVLLERRLIDTGNPAGSDRRKAGPAS' A
#
# COMPACT_ATOMS: atom_id res chain seq x y z
N MET A 1 9.63 20.07 -5.02
CA MET A 1 8.51 19.08 -4.98
C MET A 1 7.35 19.68 -5.77
N SER A 2 6.68 18.93 -6.64
CA SER A 2 5.48 19.43 -7.32
C SER A 2 4.27 19.36 -6.37
N PRO A 3 3.26 20.24 -6.53
CA PRO A 3 2.03 20.21 -5.73
C PRO A 3 1.35 18.84 -5.77
N ASN A 4 1.33 18.20 -6.95
CA ASN A 4 0.76 16.87 -7.15
C ASN A 4 1.47 15.78 -6.33
N ARG A 5 2.81 15.82 -6.23
CA ARG A 5 3.56 14.86 -5.40
C ARG A 5 3.30 15.07 -3.91
N SER A 6 3.15 16.31 -3.48
CA SER A 6 2.88 16.64 -2.07
C SER A 6 1.46 16.23 -1.65
N ALA A 7 0.48 16.45 -2.53
CA ALA A 7 -0.89 15.98 -2.34
C ALA A 7 -0.95 14.45 -2.31
N GLU A 8 -0.28 13.76 -3.24
CA GLU A 8 -0.22 12.30 -3.25
C GLU A 8 0.43 11.75 -1.97
N GLN A 9 1.55 12.33 -1.54
CA GLN A 9 2.22 11.92 -0.29
C GLN A 9 1.31 12.09 0.92
N THR A 10 0.63 13.23 1.03
CA THR A 10 -0.30 13.52 2.13
C THR A 10 -1.46 12.54 2.12
N TYR A 11 -2.09 12.34 0.96
CA TYR A 11 -3.16 11.36 0.79
C TYR A 11 -2.69 9.98 1.22
N ARG A 12 -1.52 9.54 0.73
CA ARG A 12 -0.96 8.23 1.08
C ARG A 12 -0.75 8.11 2.58
N GLN A 13 -0.15 9.11 3.23
CA GLN A 13 0.12 9.10 4.66
C GLN A 13 -1.17 8.93 5.49
N TRP A 14 -2.23 9.63 5.13
CA TRP A 14 -3.49 9.61 5.88
C TRP A 14 -4.33 8.36 5.61
N SER A 15 -4.31 7.86 4.39
CA SER A 15 -5.12 6.69 4.00
C SER A 15 -4.46 5.35 4.30
N THR A 16 -3.13 5.27 4.45
CA THR A 16 -2.44 4.03 4.85
C THR A 16 -3.04 3.38 6.11
N PRO A 17 -3.18 4.07 7.26
CA PRO A 17 -3.73 3.45 8.47
C PRO A 17 -5.15 2.93 8.25
N ILE A 18 -5.98 3.67 7.51
CA ILE A 18 -7.36 3.29 7.19
C ILE A 18 -7.39 2.00 6.37
N LEU A 19 -6.53 1.88 5.35
CA LEU A 19 -6.49 0.69 4.49
C LEU A 19 -6.00 -0.55 5.23
N LEU A 20 -5.04 -0.40 6.16
CA LEU A 20 -4.58 -1.50 7.00
C LEU A 20 -5.67 -1.93 8.00
N GLU A 21 -6.37 -0.96 8.59
CA GLU A 21 -7.49 -1.22 9.49
C GLU A 21 -8.65 -1.95 8.78
N LEU A 22 -8.92 -1.58 7.52
CA LEU A 22 -9.88 -2.30 6.67
C LEU A 22 -9.40 -3.71 6.36
N LYS A 23 -8.10 -3.93 6.14
CA LYS A 23 -7.54 -5.27 5.88
C LYS A 23 -7.75 -6.20 7.05
N GLU A 24 -7.55 -5.73 8.28
CA GLU A 24 -7.84 -6.53 9.49
C GLU A 24 -9.32 -6.95 9.59
N ARG A 25 -10.22 -6.13 9.06
CA ARG A 25 -11.68 -6.36 9.06
C ARG A 25 -12.20 -6.96 7.76
N GLU A 26 -11.34 -7.40 6.85
CA GLU A 26 -11.76 -7.89 5.53
C GLU A 26 -12.77 -9.05 5.61
N HIS A 27 -12.71 -9.85 6.68
CA HIS A 27 -13.62 -10.96 6.93
C HIS A 27 -15.09 -10.52 7.04
N GLN A 28 -15.36 -9.25 7.38
CA GLN A 28 -16.70 -8.67 7.51
C GLN A 28 -17.19 -8.03 6.20
N MET A 29 -16.32 -7.93 5.19
CA MET A 29 -16.62 -7.25 3.93
C MET A 29 -17.24 -8.21 2.91
N ALA A 30 -18.05 -7.65 2.00
CA ALA A 30 -18.55 -8.40 0.86
C ALA A 30 -17.38 -8.87 -0.03
N PRO A 31 -17.52 -9.98 -0.77
CA PRO A 31 -16.45 -10.49 -1.63
C PRO A 31 -15.90 -9.47 -2.63
N SER A 32 -16.76 -8.62 -3.21
CA SER A 32 -16.36 -7.55 -4.14
C SER A 32 -15.46 -6.51 -3.47
N ASP A 33 -15.81 -6.13 -2.25
CA ASP A 33 -15.13 -5.08 -1.51
C ASP A 33 -13.78 -5.57 -0.99
N ARG A 34 -13.70 -6.86 -0.60
CA ARG A 34 -12.43 -7.52 -0.29
C ARG A 34 -11.47 -7.49 -1.47
N GLN A 35 -11.95 -7.83 -2.66
CA GLN A 35 -11.11 -7.82 -3.86
C GLN A 35 -10.64 -6.41 -4.20
N ALA A 36 -11.53 -5.42 -4.10
CA ALA A 36 -11.18 -4.02 -4.32
C ALA A 36 -10.12 -3.53 -3.32
N LEU A 37 -10.27 -3.88 -2.04
CA LEU A 37 -9.31 -3.56 -0.99
C LEU A 37 -7.95 -4.21 -1.27
N GLU A 38 -7.92 -5.48 -1.64
CA GLU A 38 -6.68 -6.18 -1.98
C GLU A 38 -5.95 -5.53 -3.16
N ASN A 39 -6.66 -5.14 -4.21
CA ASN A 39 -6.09 -4.42 -5.35
C ASN A 39 -5.42 -3.11 -4.91
N VAL A 40 -6.10 -2.31 -4.09
CA VAL A 40 -5.55 -1.04 -3.59
C VAL A 40 -4.31 -1.29 -2.72
N LEU A 41 -4.33 -2.30 -1.85
CA LEU A 41 -3.19 -2.65 -1.01
C LEU A 41 -1.98 -3.11 -1.84
N LEU A 42 -2.22 -3.83 -2.93
CA LEU A 42 -1.20 -4.25 -3.90
C LEU A 42 -0.60 -3.06 -4.68
N GLU A 43 -1.44 -2.22 -5.27
CA GLU A 43 -1.02 -1.02 -6.01
C GLU A 43 -0.19 -0.09 -5.12
N ARG A 44 -0.55 -0.02 -3.84
CA ARG A 44 0.14 0.78 -2.84
C ARG A 44 1.29 0.06 -2.15
N ARG A 45 1.52 -1.22 -2.45
CA ARG A 45 2.56 -2.07 -1.85
C ARG A 45 2.51 -2.07 -0.31
N LEU A 46 1.30 -2.15 0.23
CA LEU A 46 1.02 -2.20 1.67
C LEU A 46 0.99 -3.63 2.21
N ILE A 47 0.90 -4.63 1.33
CA ILE A 47 0.94 -6.05 1.68
C ILE A 47 1.97 -6.76 0.80
N ASP A 48 2.71 -7.70 1.40
CA ASP A 48 3.64 -8.55 0.68
C ASP A 48 2.89 -9.75 0.11
N THR A 49 2.75 -9.81 -1.21
CA THR A 49 2.12 -10.95 -1.90
C THR A 49 3.09 -12.09 -2.22
N GLY A 50 4.23 -12.13 -1.52
CA GLY A 50 5.16 -13.25 -1.62
C GLY A 50 5.72 -13.42 -3.03
N ASN A 51 6.48 -12.44 -3.53
CA ASN A 51 7.50 -12.76 -4.52
C ASN A 51 8.84 -12.92 -3.80
N PRO A 52 9.29 -14.15 -3.48
CA PRO A 52 10.61 -14.38 -2.88
C PRO A 52 11.78 -13.98 -3.82
N ALA A 53 11.50 -13.68 -5.09
CA ALA A 53 12.47 -13.16 -6.07
C ALA A 53 12.27 -11.68 -6.41
N GLY A 54 11.31 -11.01 -5.76
CA GLY A 54 11.03 -9.60 -6.00
C GLY A 54 12.07 -8.76 -5.29
N SER A 55 13.10 -8.32 -6.03
CA SER A 55 14.14 -7.43 -5.57
C SER A 55 13.61 -6.47 -4.50
N ASP A 56 14.15 -6.58 -3.29
CA ASP A 56 13.95 -5.66 -2.18
C ASP A 56 14.39 -4.26 -2.63
N ARG A 57 13.50 -3.54 -3.34
CA ARG A 57 13.79 -2.24 -3.96
C ARG A 57 13.85 -1.11 -2.92
N ARG A 58 13.81 -1.44 -1.62
CA ARG A 58 14.10 -0.53 -0.51
C ARG A 58 15.48 -0.78 0.10
N LYS A 59 16.46 -1.24 -0.67
CA LYS A 59 17.86 -0.87 -0.42
C LYS A 59 18.06 0.60 -0.80
N ALA A 60 17.63 1.51 0.07
CA ALA A 60 18.34 2.77 0.25
C ALA A 60 19.70 2.44 0.89
N GLY A 61 20.64 1.96 0.07
CA GLY A 61 22.06 1.85 0.43
C GLY A 61 22.77 3.16 0.04
N PRO A 62 23.75 3.62 0.82
CA PRO A 62 24.19 5.01 0.82
C PRO A 62 24.89 5.37 -0.49
N ALA A 63 24.70 6.62 -0.92
CA ALA A 63 25.58 7.25 -1.89
C ALA A 63 27.03 7.13 -1.38
N SER A 64 27.91 6.60 -2.22
CA SER A 64 29.37 6.71 -2.11
C SER A 64 29.89 7.23 -3.44
#